data_AF-A0A972CF04-F1
#
_entry.id   AF-A0A972CF04-F1
#
_cell.length_a   1.000
_cell.length_b   1.000
_cell.length_c   1.000
_cell.angle_alpha   90.00
_cell.angle_beta   90.00
_cell.angle_gamma   90.00
#
_symmetry.space_group_name_H-M   'P 1'
#
loop_
_entity.id
_entity.type
_entity.pdbx_description
1 polymer ?
#
loop_
_entity_poly.entity_id
_entity_poly.type
_entity_poly.pdbx_seq_one_letter_code
_entity_poly.pdbx_strand_id
1 'polypeptide(L)' 'ALKGGVERTHIIDGTVEHSILIELLSDEGIGTMITA' A
#
# COMPACT_ATOMS: atom_id res chain seq x y z
N ALA A 1 -10.49 8.38 -0.53
CA ALA A 1 -10.57 6.91 -0.70
C ALA A 1 -11.36 6.28 0.44
N LEU A 2 -10.85 6.26 1.68
CA LEU A 2 -11.52 5.60 2.81
C LEU A 2 -12.95 6.12 3.10
N LYS A 3 -13.13 7.44 3.21
CA LYS A 3 -14.47 8.05 3.36
C LYS A 3 -15.43 7.77 2.20
N GLY A 4 -14.90 7.32 1.05
CA GLY A 4 -15.66 6.93 -0.13
C GLY A 4 -15.90 5.42 -0.25
N GLY A 5 -15.61 4.63 0.78
CA GLY A 5 -15.91 3.20 0.83
C GLY A 5 -14.77 2.27 0.40
N VAL A 6 -13.56 2.78 0.18
CA VAL A 6 -12.39 1.93 -0.07
C VAL A 6 -11.92 1.30 1.25
N GLU A 7 -11.74 -0.01 1.27
CA GLU A 7 -11.38 -0.76 2.49
C GLU A 7 -10.00 -0.41 3.04
N ARG A 8 -9.01 -0.25 2.16
CA ARG A 8 -7.60 0.02 2.52
C ARG A 8 -6.94 0.95 1.52
N THR A 9 -6.05 1.81 1.99
CA THR A 9 -5.24 2.70 1.15
C THR A 9 -3.77 2.53 1.51
N HIS A 10 -2.90 2.41 0.50
CA HIS A 10 -1.47 2.20 0.68
C HIS A 10 -0.71 3.40 0.14
N ILE A 11 0.27 3.89 0.89
CA ILE A 11 1.24 4.91 0.46
C ILE A 11 2.58 4.21 0.33
N ILE A 12 3.14 4.17 -0.88
CA ILE A 12 4.35 3.40 -1.22
C ILE A 12 5.50 4.31 -1.65
N ASP A 13 6.73 3.91 -1.33
CA ASP A 13 7.94 4.51 -1.90
C ASP A 13 8.20 3.95 -3.30
N GLY A 14 7.91 4.76 -4.32
CA GLY A 14 8.08 4.38 -5.73
C GLY A 14 9.52 4.33 -6.21
N THR A 15 10.51 4.76 -5.40
CA THR A 15 11.93 4.69 -5.77
C THR A 15 12.51 3.29 -5.62
N VAL A 16 11.83 2.42 -4.86
CA VAL A 16 12.17 1.00 -4.72
C VAL A 16 11.72 0.23 -5.96
N GLU A 17 12.64 -0.55 -6.53
CA GLU A 17 12.35 -1.39 -7.69
C GLU A 17 11.25 -2.41 -7.35
N HIS A 18 10.29 -2.59 -8.25
CA HIS A 18 9.14 -3.48 -8.05
C HIS A 18 8.28 -3.14 -6.82
N SER A 19 8.32 -1.89 -6.33
CA SER A 19 7.56 -1.41 -5.15
C SER A 19 6.09 -1.85 -5.11
N ILE A 20 5.39 -1.83 -6.25
CA ILE A 20 3.99 -2.27 -6.35
C ILE A 20 3.85 -3.77 -6.07
N LEU A 21 4.73 -4.61 -6.65
CA LEU A 21 4.67 -6.06 -6.47
C LEU A 21 5.00 -6.44 -5.04
N ILE A 22 5.98 -5.77 -4.43
CA ILE A 22 6.37 -5.99 -3.04
C ILE A 22 5.18 -5.66 -2.13
N GLU A 23 4.52 -4.52 -2.31
CA GLU A 23 3.39 -4.11 -1.47
C GLU A 23 2.17 -5.05 -1.60
N LEU A 24 1.95 -5.63 -2.79
CA LEU A 24 0.79 -6.50 -3.03
C LEU A 24 1.02 -7.97 -2.65
N LEU A 25 2.28 -8.42 -2.68
CA LEU A 25 2.63 -9.84 -2.59
C LEU A 25 3.52 -10.18 -1.37
N SER A 26 3.77 -9.21 -0.49
CA SER A 26 4.51 -9.39 0.76
C SER A 26 3.67 -8.93 1.95
N ASP A 27 3.71 -9.70 3.04
CA ASP A 27 3.09 -9.30 4.32
C ASP A 27 3.89 -8.20 5.03
N GLU A 28 5.18 -8.07 4.72
CA GLU A 28 6.05 -7.06 5.32
C GLU A 28 5.78 -5.67 4.74
N GLY A 29 5.40 -5.60 3.46
CA GLY A 29 5.19 -4.36 2.72
C GLY A 29 6.43 -3.46 2.67
N ILE A 30 6.34 -2.33 1.97
CA ILE A 30 7.39 -1.27 2.02
C ILE A 30 6.79 0.12 2.25
N GLY A 31 5.48 0.20 2.45
CA GLY A 31 4.74 1.44 2.57
C GLY A 31 4.06 1.63 3.93
N THR A 32 3.18 2.62 3.96
CA THR A 32 2.23 2.84 5.06
C THR A 32 0.85 2.45 4.58
N MET A 33 0.23 1.48 5.26
CA MET A 33 -1.15 1.10 5.07
C MET A 33 -2.07 1.88 6.02
N ILE A 34 -3.15 2.44 5.48
CA ILE A 34 -4.19 3.16 6.22
C ILE A 34 -5.51 2.41 6.07
N THR A 35 -6.11 2.06 7.20
CA THR A 35 -7.41 1.39 7.33
C THR A 35 -8.43 2.33 8.00
N ALA A 36 -9.72 2.11 7.75
CA ALA A 36 -10.81 2.85 8.41
C ALA A 36 -11.08 2.34 9.83
#